data_AF-A0A965WN96-F1
#
_entry.id   AF-A0A965WN96-F1
#
_cell.length_a   1.000
_cell.length_b   1.000
_cell.length_c   1.000
_cell.angle_alpha   90.00
_cell.angle_beta   90.00
_cell.angle_gamma   90.00
#
_symmetry.space_group_name_H-M   'P 1'
#
loop_
_entity.id
_entity.type
_entity.pdbx_description
1 polymer ?
#
loop_
_entity_poly.entity_id
_entity_poly.type
_entity_poly.pdbx_seq_one_letter_code
_entity_poly.pdbx_strand_id
1 'polypeptide(L)'
;MSENKELEIAPKKELDSSKQKDSAKVVEYSTFENFDENTHRVRRNLLIFSVIALFYKLSGAKLNDESSVLGLQFKNVNPEWIDLFLLWIVIYHLVHFVWLAFEHYQHNIISLTRGVGQKDVKGSLGFGGEGKISLKDDTWNLYLWWKKIYPASEDDSNKMNVLSNEREKIDEIVKQIDSYIKGESQVLNKDYIPNQVERIKSSLNEIDKWCKDIGNTISKSLDNFNNSYKNYSLTNRWRWLVLETGIPVLMGLSSLYPEILKFLIRVI
;
A
#
# COMPACT_ATOMS: atom_id res chain seq x y z
N MET A 1 59.27 29.22 20.54
CA MET A 1 58.96 27.81 20.85
C MET A 1 57.45 27.70 20.93
N SER A 2 56.80 27.46 19.79
CA SER A 2 55.35 27.37 19.67
C SER A 2 54.93 25.91 19.73
N GLU A 3 54.15 25.58 20.75
CA GLU A 3 53.62 24.24 21.04
C GLU A 3 52.66 23.81 19.92
N ASN A 4 53.05 22.80 19.15
CA ASN A 4 52.21 22.15 18.14
C ASN A 4 51.15 21.31 18.88
N LYS A 5 49.95 21.86 19.08
CA LYS A 5 48.79 21.09 19.53
C LYS A 5 48.27 20.26 18.35
N GLU A 6 48.65 18.98 18.33
CA GLU A 6 48.04 18.01 17.43
C GLU A 6 46.52 17.97 17.65
N LEU A 7 45.78 18.18 16.55
CA LEU A 7 44.33 18.05 16.51
C LEU A 7 43.97 16.58 16.71
N GLU A 8 43.57 16.24 17.93
CA GLU A 8 43.05 14.93 18.31
C GLU A 8 41.74 14.69 17.53
N ILE A 9 41.81 13.89 16.47
CA ILE A 9 40.66 13.51 15.65
C ILE A 9 39.76 12.62 16.49
N ALA A 10 38.60 13.16 16.87
CA ALA A 10 37.61 12.43 17.67
C ALA A 10 37.30 11.05 17.06
N PRO A 11 37.25 9.98 17.87
CA PRO A 11 37.04 8.63 17.38
C PRO A 11 35.71 8.55 16.63
N LYS A 12 35.75 8.02 15.40
CA LYS A 12 34.56 7.70 14.60
C LYS A 12 33.66 6.80 15.45
N LYS A 13 32.53 7.35 15.93
CA LYS A 13 31.45 6.56 16.50
C LYS A 13 31.00 5.57 15.42
N GLU A 14 31.33 4.31 15.58
CA GLU A 14 30.73 3.22 14.80
C GLU A 14 29.22 3.30 15.01
N LEU A 15 28.51 3.65 13.93
CA LEU A 15 27.07 3.63 13.91
C LEU A 15 26.65 2.16 14.11
N ASP A 16 25.94 1.90 15.20
CA ASP A 16 25.46 0.59 15.60
C ASP A 16 24.57 -0.02 14.50
N SER A 17 25.21 -0.84 13.65
CA SER A 17 24.60 -1.50 12.49
C SER A 17 23.44 -2.44 12.85
N SER A 18 23.29 -2.79 14.13
CA SER A 18 22.17 -3.59 14.61
C SER A 18 20.83 -2.84 14.55
N LYS A 19 20.82 -1.52 14.78
CA LYS A 19 19.58 -0.70 14.74
C LYS A 19 19.09 -0.38 13.33
N GLN A 20 19.94 -0.46 12.31
CA GLN A 20 19.54 -0.27 10.91
C GLN A 20 18.87 -1.50 10.29
N LYS A 21 19.04 -2.70 10.89
CA LYS A 21 18.46 -3.93 10.34
C LYS A 21 16.96 -4.07 10.58
N ASP A 22 16.45 -3.46 11.67
CA ASP A 22 15.02 -3.55 12.02
C ASP A 22 14.15 -2.48 11.34
N SER A 23 14.73 -1.36 10.90
CA SER A 23 14.00 -0.28 10.22
C SER A 23 13.69 -0.55 8.74
N ALA A 24 14.28 -1.59 8.15
CA ALA A 24 14.13 -1.91 6.72
C ALA A 24 13.07 -2.98 6.43
N LYS A 25 12.33 -3.49 7.43
CA LYS A 25 11.16 -4.34 7.18
C LYS A 25 9.98 -3.46 6.81
N VAL A 26 10.01 -2.92 5.59
CA VAL A 26 8.86 -2.24 4.98
C VAL A 26 7.76 -3.29 4.84
N VAL A 27 6.89 -3.37 5.85
CA VAL A 27 5.70 -4.21 5.77
C VAL A 27 4.77 -3.51 4.80
N GLU A 28 4.74 -4.03 3.59
CA GLU A 28 3.88 -3.54 2.54
C GLU A 28 2.45 -3.98 2.85
N TYR A 29 1.64 -3.05 3.34
CA TYR A 29 0.21 -3.30 3.47
C TYR A 29 -0.41 -2.99 2.11
N SER A 30 -1.15 -3.92 1.51
CA SER A 30 -2.00 -3.65 0.35
C SER A 30 -3.41 -3.43 0.85
N THR A 31 -4.08 -2.46 0.25
CA THR A 31 -5.51 -2.24 0.44
C THR A 31 -6.26 -3.27 -0.39
N PHE A 32 -7.15 -4.06 0.23
CA PHE A 32 -8.05 -4.93 -0.53
C PHE A 32 -8.80 -4.10 -1.57
N GLU A 33 -8.60 -4.45 -2.84
CA GLU A 33 -9.36 -3.84 -3.94
C GLU A 33 -10.83 -4.22 -3.78
N ASN A 34 -11.74 -3.35 -4.23
CA ASN A 34 -13.16 -3.69 -4.25
C ASN A 34 -13.41 -4.84 -5.23
N PHE A 35 -14.48 -5.59 -5.01
CA PHE A 35 -14.93 -6.59 -5.98
C PHE A 35 -15.12 -5.97 -7.36
N ASP A 36 -14.89 -6.78 -8.40
CA ASP A 36 -15.24 -6.39 -9.75
C ASP A 36 -16.76 -6.27 -9.92
N GLU A 37 -17.18 -5.57 -10.98
CA GLU A 37 -18.61 -5.33 -11.23
C GLU A 37 -19.40 -6.64 -11.39
N ASN A 38 -18.78 -7.69 -11.93
CA ASN A 38 -19.41 -9.00 -12.06
C ASN A 38 -19.67 -9.64 -10.69
N THR A 39 -18.69 -9.69 -9.80
CA THR A 39 -18.88 -10.22 -8.43
C THR A 39 -19.91 -9.42 -7.66
N HIS A 40 -19.96 -8.09 -7.84
CA HIS A 40 -21.01 -7.26 -7.24
C HIS A 40 -22.41 -7.64 -7.73
N ARG A 41 -22.59 -7.98 -9.02
CA ARG A 41 -23.86 -8.47 -9.57
C ARG A 41 -24.25 -9.80 -8.94
N VAL A 42 -23.33 -10.76 -8.90
CA VAL A 42 -23.56 -12.08 -8.29
C VAL A 42 -23.93 -11.94 -6.81
N ARG A 43 -23.23 -11.08 -6.07
CA ARG A 43 -23.54 -10.76 -4.65
C ARG A 43 -24.95 -10.21 -4.48
N ARG A 44 -25.36 -9.22 -5.29
CA ARG A 44 -26.72 -8.63 -5.21
C ARG A 44 -27.78 -9.69 -5.51
N ASN A 45 -27.57 -10.52 -6.52
CA ASN A 45 -28.50 -11.60 -6.84
C ASN A 45 -28.61 -12.61 -5.70
N LEU A 46 -27.49 -13.04 -5.13
CA LEU A 46 -27.48 -13.92 -3.95
C LEU A 46 -28.31 -13.32 -2.81
N LEU A 47 -28.10 -12.05 -2.47
CA LEU A 47 -28.85 -11.37 -1.41
C LEU A 47 -30.35 -11.30 -1.72
N ILE A 48 -30.72 -10.89 -2.94
CA ILE A 48 -32.13 -10.79 -3.34
C ILE A 48 -32.82 -12.16 -3.26
N PHE A 49 -32.23 -13.20 -3.84
CA PHE A 49 -32.83 -14.54 -3.81
C PHE A 49 -32.87 -15.14 -2.40
N SER A 50 -31.84 -14.90 -1.59
CA SER A 50 -31.82 -15.34 -0.19
C SER A 50 -32.90 -14.66 0.64
N VAL A 51 -33.12 -13.35 0.44
CA VAL A 51 -34.19 -12.59 1.09
C VAL A 51 -35.56 -13.09 0.65
N ILE A 52 -35.79 -13.26 -0.65
CA ILE A 52 -37.04 -13.81 -1.19
C ILE A 52 -37.31 -15.20 -0.59
N ALA A 53 -36.31 -16.07 -0.54
CA ALA A 53 -36.41 -17.39 0.08
C ALA A 53 -36.77 -17.33 1.55
N LEU A 54 -36.09 -16.49 2.31
CA LEU A 54 -36.31 -16.35 3.73
C LEU A 54 -37.71 -15.78 4.02
N PHE A 55 -38.14 -14.74 3.30
CA PHE A 55 -39.49 -14.18 3.45
C PHE A 55 -40.58 -15.17 3.03
N TYR A 56 -40.40 -15.86 1.90
CA TYR A 56 -41.33 -16.88 1.45
C TYR A 56 -41.53 -17.95 2.55
N LYS A 57 -40.44 -18.41 3.18
CA LYS A 57 -40.49 -19.39 4.26
C LYS A 57 -41.08 -18.84 5.56
N LEU A 58 -40.63 -17.69 6.02
CA LEU A 58 -41.10 -17.10 7.27
C LEU A 58 -42.54 -16.61 7.20
N SER A 59 -43.03 -16.24 6.02
CA SER A 59 -44.41 -15.77 5.85
C SER A 59 -45.45 -16.86 6.13
N GLY A 60 -45.07 -18.14 6.05
CA GLY A 60 -46.02 -19.24 6.09
C GLY A 60 -47.06 -19.18 4.96
N ALA A 61 -46.79 -18.42 3.90
CA ALA A 61 -47.72 -18.23 2.79
C ALA A 61 -47.99 -19.59 2.11
N LYS A 62 -49.27 -20.00 2.13
CA LYS A 62 -49.75 -21.13 1.35
C LYS A 62 -50.33 -20.59 0.06
N LEU A 63 -49.87 -21.12 -1.07
CA LEU A 63 -50.49 -20.83 -2.36
C LEU A 63 -51.88 -21.46 -2.37
N ASN A 64 -52.91 -20.62 -2.46
CA ASN A 64 -54.27 -21.09 -2.73
C ASN A 64 -54.43 -21.28 -4.24
N ASP A 65 -55.20 -22.28 -4.69
CA ASP A 65 -55.41 -22.56 -6.12
C ASP A 65 -56.12 -21.41 -6.86
N GLU A 66 -56.76 -20.51 -6.11
CA GLU A 66 -57.41 -19.30 -6.62
C GLU A 66 -56.45 -18.09 -6.70
N SER A 67 -55.19 -18.25 -6.30
CA SER A 67 -54.23 -17.15 -6.36
C SER A 67 -53.87 -16.80 -7.82
N SER A 68 -54.02 -15.52 -8.16
CA SER A 68 -53.53 -14.98 -9.43
C SER A 68 -52.36 -14.05 -9.17
N VAL A 69 -51.24 -14.28 -9.84
CA VAL A 69 -50.10 -13.35 -9.82
C VAL A 69 -50.07 -12.69 -11.18
N LEU A 70 -50.19 -11.35 -11.20
CA LEU A 70 -50.24 -10.56 -12.44
C LEU A 70 -51.36 -11.00 -13.41
N GLY A 71 -52.48 -11.49 -12.88
CA GLY A 71 -53.62 -11.96 -13.68
C GLY A 71 -53.44 -13.36 -14.29
N LEU A 72 -52.29 -14.00 -14.08
CA LEU A 72 -52.09 -15.41 -14.44
C LEU A 72 -52.59 -16.30 -13.30
N GLN A 73 -53.58 -17.14 -13.59
CA GLN A 73 -54.07 -18.16 -12.67
C GLN A 73 -53.21 -19.41 -12.79
N PHE A 74 -52.64 -19.84 -11.66
CA PHE A 74 -51.80 -21.01 -11.58
C PHE A 74 -52.62 -22.19 -11.06
N LYS A 75 -53.03 -23.09 -11.96
CA LYS A 75 -53.70 -24.35 -11.56
C LYS A 75 -52.65 -25.45 -11.34
N ASN A 76 -52.76 -26.19 -10.24
CA ASN A 76 -51.92 -27.35 -9.90
C ASN A 76 -50.43 -27.05 -9.68
N VAL A 77 -50.08 -25.89 -9.12
CA VAL A 77 -48.68 -25.62 -8.77
C VAL A 77 -48.35 -26.29 -7.44
N ASN A 78 -47.55 -27.37 -7.51
CA ASN A 78 -47.06 -28.03 -6.30
C ASN A 78 -46.04 -27.10 -5.59
N PRO A 79 -46.30 -26.68 -4.34
CA PRO A 79 -45.38 -25.83 -3.58
C PRO A 79 -43.98 -26.43 -3.43
N GLU A 80 -43.85 -27.76 -3.41
CA GLU A 80 -42.55 -28.44 -3.31
C GLU A 80 -41.62 -28.11 -4.50
N TRP A 81 -42.16 -27.89 -5.70
CA TRP A 81 -41.35 -27.50 -6.86
C TRP A 81 -40.83 -26.08 -6.75
N ILE A 82 -41.61 -25.17 -6.17
CA ILE A 82 -41.17 -23.79 -5.91
C ILE A 82 -40.04 -23.81 -4.88
N ASP A 83 -40.22 -24.56 -3.79
CA ASP A 83 -39.19 -24.76 -2.76
C ASP A 83 -37.87 -25.26 -3.37
N LEU A 84 -37.96 -26.33 -4.16
CA LEU A 84 -36.80 -26.95 -4.79
C LEU A 84 -36.13 -26.00 -5.80
N PHE A 85 -36.90 -25.30 -6.62
CA PHE A 85 -36.37 -24.35 -7.59
C PHE A 85 -35.64 -23.18 -6.92
N LEU A 86 -36.24 -22.61 -5.88
CA LEU A 86 -35.64 -21.53 -5.10
C LEU A 86 -34.37 -21.99 -4.41
N LEU A 87 -34.37 -23.21 -3.87
CA LEU A 87 -33.22 -23.86 -3.27
C LEU A 87 -32.05 -23.95 -4.27
N TRP A 88 -32.30 -24.45 -5.48
CA TRP A 88 -31.26 -24.54 -6.53
C TRP A 88 -30.69 -23.19 -6.92
N ILE A 89 -31.54 -22.16 -7.06
CA ILE A 89 -31.09 -20.80 -7.39
C ILE A 89 -30.15 -20.25 -6.30
N VAL A 90 -30.53 -20.40 -5.02
CA VAL A 90 -29.71 -19.91 -3.90
C VAL A 90 -28.39 -20.68 -3.83
N ILE A 91 -28.41 -22.02 -3.94
CA ILE A 91 -27.20 -22.84 -3.93
C ILE A 91 -26.25 -22.41 -5.06
N TYR A 92 -26.78 -22.27 -6.28
CA TYR A 92 -25.98 -21.84 -7.43
C TYR A 92 -25.31 -20.48 -7.18
N HIS A 93 -26.08 -19.47 -6.75
CA HIS A 93 -25.53 -18.13 -6.48
C HIS A 93 -24.57 -18.13 -5.30
N LEU A 94 -24.79 -18.96 -4.28
CA LEU A 94 -23.92 -19.07 -3.12
C LEU A 94 -22.56 -19.65 -3.52
N VAL A 95 -22.55 -20.77 -4.25
CA VAL A 95 -21.31 -21.41 -4.73
C VAL A 95 -20.56 -20.47 -5.67
N HIS A 96 -21.26 -19.85 -6.63
CA HIS A 96 -20.65 -18.91 -7.57
C HIS A 96 -20.06 -17.69 -6.86
N PHE A 97 -20.77 -17.13 -5.87
CA PHE A 97 -20.27 -16.02 -5.09
C PHE A 97 -19.05 -16.39 -4.24
N VAL A 98 -19.09 -17.54 -3.55
CA VAL A 98 -17.95 -18.02 -2.72
C VAL A 98 -16.72 -18.25 -3.59
N TRP A 99 -16.90 -18.80 -4.79
CA TRP A 99 -15.81 -18.99 -5.76
C TRP A 99 -15.16 -17.66 -6.16
N LEU A 100 -15.97 -16.69 -6.61
CA LEU A 100 -15.47 -15.36 -6.99
C LEU A 100 -14.82 -14.60 -5.81
N ALA A 101 -15.41 -14.71 -4.62
CA ALA A 101 -14.85 -14.12 -3.41
C ALA A 101 -13.49 -14.73 -3.07
N PHE A 102 -13.33 -16.05 -3.26
CA PHE A 102 -12.06 -16.74 -3.07
C PHE A 102 -11.01 -16.34 -4.11
N GLU A 103 -11.36 -16.26 -5.40
CA GLU A 103 -10.46 -15.78 -6.44
C GLU A 103 -9.97 -14.35 -6.15
N HIS A 104 -10.88 -13.46 -5.75
CA HIS A 104 -10.54 -12.10 -5.37
C HIS A 104 -9.64 -12.04 -4.13
N TYR A 105 -9.89 -12.90 -3.14
CA TYR A 105 -9.03 -13.04 -1.97
C TYR A 105 -7.62 -13.48 -2.34
N GLN A 106 -7.48 -14.49 -3.21
CA GLN A 106 -6.19 -14.95 -3.72
C GLN A 106 -5.48 -13.85 -4.52
N HIS A 107 -6.21 -13.14 -5.38
CA HIS A 107 -5.66 -12.00 -6.11
C HIS A 107 -5.12 -10.92 -5.17
N ASN A 108 -5.82 -10.62 -4.07
CA ASN A 108 -5.35 -9.68 -3.05
C ASN A 108 -4.15 -10.20 -2.25
N ILE A 109 -4.05 -11.51 -1.97
CA ILE A 109 -2.85 -12.09 -1.36
C ILE A 109 -1.66 -11.98 -2.32
N ILE A 110 -1.86 -12.32 -3.59
CA ILE A 110 -0.80 -12.21 -4.59
C ILE A 110 -0.43 -10.75 -4.78
N SER A 111 -1.38 -9.81 -4.76
CA SER A 111 -1.08 -8.37 -4.84
C SER A 111 -0.34 -7.85 -3.61
N LEU A 112 -0.56 -8.40 -2.42
CA LEU A 112 0.27 -8.13 -1.23
C LEU A 112 1.73 -8.56 -1.42
N THR A 113 1.98 -9.59 -2.23
CA THR A 113 3.35 -9.99 -2.61
C THR A 113 3.89 -9.20 -3.81
N ARG A 114 3.03 -8.47 -4.52
CA ARG A 114 3.40 -7.54 -5.60
C ARG A 114 3.71 -6.19 -4.97
N GLY A 115 5.00 -5.93 -4.75
CA GLY A 115 5.51 -4.58 -4.47
C GLY A 115 4.75 -3.50 -5.22
N VAL A 116 4.36 -2.44 -4.52
CA VAL A 116 3.55 -1.29 -4.95
C VAL A 116 4.09 -0.78 -6.29
N GLY A 117 3.64 -1.42 -7.36
CA GLY A 117 3.83 -0.96 -8.72
C GLY A 117 3.01 0.30 -8.82
N GLN A 118 3.69 1.43 -8.99
CA GLN A 118 3.09 2.75 -9.18
C GLN A 118 1.99 2.66 -10.25
N LYS A 119 0.73 2.51 -9.83
CA LYS A 119 -0.41 2.85 -10.65
C LYS A 119 -0.40 4.38 -10.75
N ASP A 120 0.11 4.89 -11.86
CA ASP A 120 0.01 6.27 -12.31
C ASP A 120 0.35 7.35 -11.26
N VAL A 121 1.58 7.35 -10.74
CA VAL A 121 2.14 8.63 -10.29
C VAL A 121 2.45 9.43 -11.56
N LYS A 122 1.43 10.11 -12.11
CA LYS A 122 1.59 11.27 -13.02
C LYS A 122 2.21 12.49 -12.31
N GLY A 123 2.95 12.25 -11.22
CA GLY A 123 3.75 13.23 -10.53
C GLY A 123 5.13 13.24 -11.14
N SER A 124 5.51 14.39 -11.68
CA SER A 124 6.85 14.77 -12.10
C SER A 124 7.91 14.41 -11.04
N LEU A 125 8.36 13.16 -11.02
CA LEU A 125 9.49 12.70 -10.20
C LEU A 125 10.84 12.96 -10.88
N GLY A 126 10.84 13.49 -12.10
CA GLY A 126 12.02 14.00 -12.77
C GLY A 126 11.90 15.50 -12.96
N PHE A 127 12.61 16.29 -12.15
CA PHE A 127 12.99 17.64 -12.54
C PHE A 127 13.77 17.55 -13.87
N GLY A 128 13.11 17.86 -14.99
CA GLY A 128 13.78 18.24 -16.25
C GLY A 128 13.90 17.21 -17.38
N GLY A 129 13.21 16.06 -17.33
CA GLY A 129 13.25 15.09 -18.44
C GLY A 129 11.87 14.69 -18.92
N GLU A 130 11.44 15.15 -20.09
CA GLU A 130 10.22 14.69 -20.78
C GLU A 130 10.38 13.27 -21.35
N GLY A 131 10.71 12.30 -20.50
CA GLY A 131 10.65 10.88 -20.84
C GLY A 131 9.26 10.34 -20.54
N LYS A 132 8.35 10.31 -21.52
CA LYS A 132 7.09 9.56 -21.41
C LYS A 132 7.39 8.06 -21.39
N ILE A 133 7.71 7.52 -20.23
CA ILE A 133 7.68 6.06 -20.04
C ILE A 133 6.20 5.68 -19.93
N SER A 134 5.58 5.34 -21.06
CA SER A 134 4.26 4.71 -21.07
C SER A 134 4.43 3.28 -20.54
N LEU A 135 4.33 3.12 -19.22
CA LEU A 135 4.28 1.80 -18.58
C LEU A 135 2.84 1.31 -18.68
N LYS A 136 2.53 0.63 -19.78
CA LYS A 136 1.20 0.06 -20.04
C LYS A 136 1.02 -1.33 -19.42
N ASP A 137 2.04 -1.88 -18.77
CA ASP A 137 2.02 -3.24 -18.23
C ASP A 137 1.79 -3.23 -16.71
N ASP A 138 0.62 -3.74 -16.31
CA ASP A 138 0.18 -3.99 -14.93
C ASP A 138 1.02 -5.04 -14.18
N THR A 139 2.21 -5.40 -14.68
CA THR A 139 2.98 -6.57 -14.23
C THR A 139 4.11 -6.25 -13.26
N TRP A 140 4.19 -5.05 -12.70
CA TRP A 140 5.24 -4.72 -11.74
C TRP A 140 5.00 -5.43 -10.41
N ASN A 141 5.98 -6.22 -9.99
CA ASN A 141 6.08 -6.76 -8.63
C ASN A 141 7.36 -6.24 -7.97
N LEU A 142 7.47 -6.40 -6.65
CA LEU A 142 8.62 -5.93 -5.84
C LEU A 142 9.96 -6.40 -6.43
N TYR A 143 10.00 -7.60 -6.99
CA TYR A 143 11.17 -8.18 -7.62
C TYR A 143 11.59 -7.43 -8.90
N LEU A 144 10.63 -7.07 -9.77
CA LEU A 144 10.89 -6.26 -10.96
C LEU A 144 11.25 -4.81 -10.60
N TRP A 145 10.65 -4.25 -9.55
CA TRP A 145 11.00 -2.93 -9.03
C TRP A 145 12.44 -2.89 -8.50
N TRP A 146 12.82 -3.83 -7.64
CA TRP A 146 14.19 -3.95 -7.12
C TRP A 146 15.22 -4.17 -8.22
N LYS A 147 14.93 -5.07 -9.17
CA LYS A 147 15.81 -5.36 -10.30
C LYS A 147 16.04 -4.14 -11.21
N LYS A 148 15.11 -3.20 -11.25
CA LYS A 148 15.21 -1.99 -12.10
C LYS A 148 15.72 -0.75 -11.36
N ILE A 149 15.43 -0.59 -10.06
CA ILE A 149 16.01 0.50 -9.26
C ILE A 149 17.48 0.26 -8.95
N TYR A 150 17.91 -0.99 -8.79
CA TYR A 150 19.31 -1.31 -8.55
C TYR A 150 20.25 -0.71 -9.61
N PRO A 151 20.00 -0.84 -10.94
CA PRO A 151 20.79 -0.14 -11.95
C PRO A 151 20.48 1.36 -12.08
N ALA A 152 19.30 1.85 -11.67
CA ALA A 152 19.01 3.29 -11.70
C ALA A 152 19.81 4.08 -10.64
N SER A 153 20.21 3.44 -9.54
CA SER A 153 21.16 4.03 -8.58
C SER A 153 22.60 4.16 -9.10
N GLU A 154 22.92 3.49 -10.20
CA GLU A 154 24.22 3.60 -10.87
C GLU A 154 24.32 4.91 -11.69
N ASP A 155 23.19 5.45 -12.16
CA ASP A 155 23.11 6.74 -12.89
C ASP A 155 23.07 7.97 -11.95
N ASP A 156 22.82 7.77 -10.65
CA ASP A 156 23.04 8.79 -9.61
C ASP A 156 24.53 9.14 -9.41
N SER A 157 25.44 8.43 -10.07
CA SER A 157 26.85 8.81 -10.22
C SER A 157 27.00 10.22 -10.80
N ASN A 158 26.10 10.65 -11.69
CA ASN A 158 26.10 12.00 -12.24
C ASN A 158 25.74 13.08 -11.21
N LYS A 159 24.89 12.79 -10.22
CA LYS A 159 24.61 13.71 -9.11
C LYS A 159 25.74 13.71 -8.08
N MET A 160 26.36 12.56 -7.86
CA MET A 160 27.60 12.49 -7.06
C MET A 160 28.73 13.29 -7.69
N ASN A 161 28.78 13.40 -9.02
CA ASN A 161 29.74 14.25 -9.72
C ASN A 161 29.49 15.76 -9.49
N VAL A 162 28.23 16.20 -9.35
CA VAL A 162 27.93 17.60 -9.00
C VAL A 162 28.37 17.90 -7.56
N LEU A 163 28.11 16.98 -6.62
CA LEU A 163 28.55 17.11 -5.24
C LEU A 163 30.09 17.02 -5.11
N SER A 164 30.76 16.22 -5.95
CA SER A 164 32.23 16.18 -5.98
C SER A 164 32.83 17.48 -6.50
N ASN A 165 32.21 18.12 -7.50
CA ASN A 165 32.69 19.41 -8.02
C ASN A 165 32.56 20.54 -7.00
N GLU A 166 31.47 20.58 -6.21
CA GLU A 166 31.34 21.55 -5.11
C GLU A 166 32.32 21.25 -3.97
N ARG A 167 32.59 19.97 -3.70
CA ARG A 167 33.62 19.56 -2.74
C ARG A 167 35.02 19.99 -3.20
N GLU A 168 35.32 19.88 -4.49
CA GLU A 168 36.60 20.31 -5.05
C GLU A 168 36.81 21.82 -4.90
N LYS A 169 35.76 22.64 -5.11
CA LYS A 169 35.82 24.09 -4.84
C LYS A 169 36.11 24.42 -3.37
N ILE A 170 35.51 23.65 -2.45
CA ILE A 170 35.80 23.79 -1.01
C ILE A 170 37.27 23.44 -0.73
N ASP A 171 37.76 22.34 -1.29
CA ASP A 171 39.15 21.90 -1.13
C ASP A 171 40.15 22.92 -1.73
N GLU A 172 39.82 23.57 -2.85
CA GLU A 172 40.61 24.68 -3.42
C GLU A 172 40.67 25.89 -2.49
N ILE A 173 39.53 26.29 -1.90
CA ILE A 173 39.49 27.38 -0.91
C ILE A 173 40.35 27.02 0.31
N VAL A 174 40.28 25.77 0.79
CA VAL A 174 41.13 25.29 1.89
C VAL A 174 42.62 25.37 1.52
N LYS A 175 43.01 24.94 0.31
CA LYS A 175 44.41 25.04 -0.16
C LYS A 175 44.90 26.49 -0.25
N GLN A 176 44.05 27.40 -0.73
CA GLN A 176 44.38 28.83 -0.78
C GLN A 176 44.63 29.39 0.63
N ILE A 177 43.79 29.00 1.60
CA ILE A 177 43.98 29.36 3.02
C ILE A 177 45.30 28.80 3.55
N ASP A 178 45.62 27.54 3.28
CA ASP A 178 46.87 26.90 3.74
C ASP A 178 48.12 27.58 3.14
N SER A 179 48.10 27.95 1.86
CA SER A 179 49.20 28.66 1.20
C SER A 179 49.44 30.05 1.80
N TYR A 180 48.36 30.73 2.21
CA TYR A 180 48.44 32.02 2.90
C TYR A 180 49.04 31.86 4.30
N ILE A 181 48.63 30.82 5.06
CA ILE A 181 49.19 30.53 6.39
C ILE A 181 50.70 30.24 6.32
N LYS A 182 51.17 29.61 5.24
CA LYS A 182 52.59 29.32 5.00
C LYS A 182 53.40 30.54 4.54
N GLY A 183 52.77 31.69 4.32
CA GLY A 183 53.44 32.94 3.95
C GLY A 183 53.83 33.02 2.47
N GLU A 184 53.25 32.18 1.60
CA GLU A 184 53.58 32.13 0.17
C GLU A 184 52.83 33.18 -0.68
N SER A 185 51.85 33.89 -0.10
CA SER A 185 51.02 34.89 -0.80
C SER A 185 50.98 36.24 -0.05
N GLN A 186 51.28 37.35 -0.74
CA GLN A 186 51.47 38.69 -0.13
C GLN A 186 50.25 39.64 -0.16
N VAL A 187 49.06 39.24 -0.64
CA VAL A 187 47.98 40.22 -0.95
C VAL A 187 46.62 39.87 -0.34
N LEU A 188 46.56 39.24 0.83
CA LEU A 188 45.27 39.00 1.51
C LEU A 188 45.18 39.74 2.84
N ASN A 189 44.11 40.53 2.96
CA ASN A 189 43.74 41.26 4.15
C ASN A 189 43.49 40.26 5.30
N LYS A 190 44.30 40.35 6.35
CA LYS A 190 44.37 39.39 7.46
C LYS A 190 43.03 39.21 8.18
N ASP A 191 42.16 40.23 8.13
CA ASP A 191 40.84 40.22 8.77
C ASP A 191 39.73 39.60 7.90
N TYR A 192 39.98 39.38 6.60
CA TYR A 192 38.96 38.83 5.69
C TYR A 192 38.78 37.31 5.84
N ILE A 193 39.87 36.58 6.05
CA ILE A 193 39.86 35.11 6.09
C ILE A 193 39.11 34.57 7.31
N PRO A 194 39.34 35.05 8.56
CA PRO A 194 38.61 34.55 9.73
C PRO A 194 37.10 34.72 9.59
N ASN A 195 36.65 35.86 9.05
CA ASN A 195 35.24 36.15 8.83
C ASN A 195 34.59 35.21 7.80
N GLN A 196 35.30 34.84 6.73
CA GLN A 196 34.77 33.88 5.74
C GLN A 196 34.72 32.45 6.30
N VAL A 197 35.75 32.06 7.06
CA VAL A 197 35.78 30.75 7.74
C VAL A 197 34.64 30.64 8.76
N GLU A 198 34.38 31.69 9.53
CA GLU A 198 33.27 31.72 10.51
C GLU A 198 31.90 31.65 9.82
N ARG A 199 31.71 32.37 8.71
CA ARG A 199 30.49 32.28 7.88
C ARG A 199 30.27 30.86 7.34
N ILE A 200 31.29 30.24 6.75
CA ILE A 200 31.21 28.86 6.24
C ILE A 200 30.87 27.89 7.37
N LYS A 201 31.51 28.03 8.55
CA LYS A 201 31.19 27.20 9.73
C LYS A 201 29.75 27.36 10.18
N SER A 202 29.23 28.60 10.23
CA SER A 202 27.82 28.85 10.57
C SER A 202 26.88 28.18 9.57
N SER A 203 27.12 28.35 8.26
CA SER A 203 26.30 27.73 7.22
C SER A 203 26.35 26.20 7.26
N LEU A 204 27.52 25.59 7.50
CA LEU A 204 27.64 24.13 7.65
C LEU A 204 26.88 23.62 8.87
N ASN A 205 26.93 24.34 10.00
CA ASN A 205 26.16 23.99 11.20
C ASN A 205 24.65 24.12 10.99
N GLU A 206 24.20 25.14 10.24
CA GLU A 206 22.79 25.30 9.87
C GLU A 206 22.31 24.17 8.95
N ILE A 207 23.13 23.75 7.97
CA ILE A 207 22.82 22.62 7.08
C ILE A 207 22.74 21.31 7.88
N ASP A 208 23.71 21.03 8.76
CA ASP A 208 23.69 19.82 9.60
C ASP A 208 22.45 19.78 10.50
N LYS A 209 22.12 20.91 11.13
CA LYS A 209 20.90 21.03 11.94
C LYS A 209 19.64 20.81 11.09
N TRP A 210 19.54 21.44 9.93
CA TRP A 210 18.42 21.27 9.01
C TRP A 210 18.27 19.83 8.52
N CYS A 211 19.36 19.17 8.14
CA CYS A 211 19.35 17.76 7.74
C CYS A 211 18.86 16.84 8.87
N LYS A 212 19.28 17.10 10.12
CA LYS A 212 18.80 16.35 11.30
C LYS A 212 17.32 16.60 11.58
N ASP A 213 16.89 17.86 11.54
CA ASP A 213 15.51 18.25 11.79
C ASP A 213 14.57 17.66 10.72
N ILE A 214 14.99 17.68 9.44
CA ILE A 214 14.26 17.03 8.35
C ILE A 214 14.26 15.52 8.50
N GLY A 215 15.41 14.90 8.79
CA GLY A 215 15.48 13.46 9.01
C GLY A 215 14.52 12.99 10.11
N ASN A 216 14.48 13.71 11.23
CA ASN A 216 13.57 13.44 12.34
C ASN A 216 12.10 13.68 11.95
N THR A 217 11.81 14.76 11.23
CA THR A 217 10.44 15.09 10.79
C THR A 217 9.91 14.07 9.79
N ILE A 218 10.73 13.69 8.81
CA ILE A 218 10.41 12.65 7.83
C ILE A 218 10.25 11.30 8.50
N SER A 219 11.15 10.91 9.42
CA SER A 219 11.01 9.64 10.15
C SER A 219 9.70 9.60 10.93
N LYS A 220 9.39 10.67 11.68
CA LYS A 220 8.15 10.75 12.47
C LYS A 220 6.89 10.77 11.60
N SER A 221 6.92 11.46 10.46
CA SER A 221 5.79 11.47 9.53
C SER A 221 5.59 10.10 8.88
N LEU A 222 6.69 9.40 8.55
CA LEU A 222 6.66 8.04 8.02
C LEU A 222 6.11 7.04 9.05
N ASP A 223 6.50 7.15 10.31
CA ASP A 223 5.98 6.31 11.40
C ASP A 223 4.47 6.53 11.60
N ASN A 224 4.03 7.79 11.63
CA ASN A 224 2.61 8.14 11.72
C ASN A 224 1.81 7.63 10.53
N PHE A 225 2.38 7.76 9.32
CA PHE A 225 1.79 7.21 8.10
C PHE A 225 1.68 5.68 8.18
N ASN A 226 2.76 4.98 8.54
CA ASN A 226 2.78 3.52 8.67
C ASN A 226 1.75 3.02 9.67
N ASN A 227 1.65 3.66 10.84
CA ASN A 227 0.66 3.31 11.85
C ASN A 227 -0.78 3.54 11.37
N SER A 228 -1.03 4.70 10.75
CA SER A 228 -2.36 5.03 10.20
C SER A 228 -2.76 4.05 9.10
N TYR A 229 -1.81 3.73 8.22
CA TYR A 229 -2.00 2.84 7.09
C TYR A 229 -2.20 1.38 7.53
N LYS A 230 -1.47 0.92 8.55
CA LYS A 230 -1.70 -0.39 9.19
C LYS A 230 -3.14 -0.49 9.69
N ASN A 231 -3.61 0.49 10.46
CA ASN A 231 -4.98 0.51 10.98
C ASN A 231 -6.02 0.53 9.85
N TYR A 232 -5.80 1.36 8.83
CA TYR A 232 -6.66 1.42 7.66
C TYR A 232 -6.75 0.07 6.93
N SER A 233 -5.61 -0.59 6.70
CA SER A 233 -5.54 -1.89 6.03
C SER A 233 -6.28 -2.98 6.82
N LEU A 234 -6.21 -2.93 8.15
CA LEU A 234 -6.87 -3.87 9.04
C LEU A 234 -8.39 -3.66 9.01
N THR A 235 -8.85 -2.41 9.09
CA THR A 235 -10.28 -2.07 8.96
C THR A 235 -10.83 -2.49 7.60
N ASN A 236 -10.08 -2.27 6.51
CA ASN A 236 -10.55 -2.67 5.17
C ASN A 236 -10.63 -4.20 5.01
N ARG A 237 -9.70 -4.96 5.61
CA ARG A 237 -9.79 -6.43 5.67
C ARG A 237 -11.04 -6.90 6.41
N TRP A 238 -11.33 -6.31 7.56
CA TRP A 238 -12.53 -6.65 8.33
C TRP A 238 -13.81 -6.27 7.60
N ARG A 239 -13.85 -5.09 6.97
CA ARG A 239 -14.97 -4.65 6.12
C ARG A 239 -15.23 -5.67 5.01
N TRP A 240 -14.19 -6.07 4.28
CA TRP A 240 -14.29 -7.03 3.19
C TRP A 240 -14.75 -8.41 3.68
N LEU A 241 -14.15 -8.92 4.75
CA LEU A 241 -14.45 -10.24 5.29
C LEU A 241 -15.87 -10.31 5.87
N VAL A 242 -16.26 -9.34 6.68
CA VAL A 242 -17.56 -9.36 7.39
C VAL A 242 -18.68 -8.87 6.50
N LEU A 243 -18.55 -7.65 5.95
CA LEU A 243 -19.67 -7.01 5.25
C LEU A 243 -19.80 -7.50 3.82
N GLU A 244 -18.69 -7.66 3.11
CA GLU A 244 -18.75 -7.99 1.69
C GLU A 244 -18.89 -9.49 1.44
N THR A 245 -18.27 -10.34 2.26
CA THR A 245 -18.29 -11.80 2.10
C THR A 245 -19.17 -12.50 3.14
N GLY A 246 -18.98 -12.18 4.42
CA GLY A 246 -19.66 -12.85 5.54
C GLY A 246 -21.17 -12.72 5.50
N ILE A 247 -21.70 -11.49 5.39
CA ILE A 247 -23.16 -11.25 5.36
C ILE A 247 -23.85 -12.02 4.22
N PRO A 248 -23.43 -11.91 2.93
CA PRO A 248 -24.08 -12.65 1.86
C PRO A 248 -24.03 -14.17 2.03
N VAL A 249 -22.92 -14.71 2.51
CA VAL A 249 -22.77 -16.14 2.77
C VAL A 249 -23.69 -16.59 3.90
N LEU A 250 -23.73 -15.86 5.03
CA LEU A 250 -24.60 -16.17 6.16
C LEU A 250 -26.08 -16.08 5.78
N MET A 251 -26.48 -15.09 4.98
CA MET A 251 -27.85 -14.99 4.47
C MET A 251 -28.20 -16.14 3.53
N GLY A 252 -27.30 -16.49 2.61
CA GLY A 252 -27.45 -17.66 1.75
C GLY A 252 -27.65 -18.93 2.56
N LEU A 253 -26.72 -19.24 3.47
CA LEU A 253 -26.80 -20.43 4.33
C LEU A 253 -28.05 -20.45 5.22
N SER A 254 -28.43 -19.30 5.79
CA SER A 254 -29.64 -19.19 6.62
C SER A 254 -30.91 -19.51 5.83
N SER A 255 -30.96 -19.13 4.55
CA SER A 255 -32.10 -19.45 3.68
C SER A 255 -32.16 -20.94 3.29
N LEU A 256 -31.02 -21.65 3.29
CA LEU A 256 -30.95 -23.09 3.00
C LEU A 256 -31.31 -23.97 4.19
N TYR A 257 -31.07 -23.49 5.42
CA TYR A 257 -31.22 -24.28 6.65
C TYR A 257 -32.57 -25.00 6.80
N PRO A 258 -33.74 -24.35 6.57
CA PRO A 258 -35.03 -25.03 6.71
C PRO A 258 -35.23 -26.17 5.71
N GLU A 259 -34.76 -26.00 4.47
CA GLU A 259 -34.90 -27.01 3.42
C GLU A 259 -34.01 -28.21 3.65
N ILE A 260 -32.76 -27.96 4.07
CA ILE A 260 -31.83 -29.03 4.44
C ILE A 260 -32.41 -29.83 5.62
N LEU A 261 -32.95 -29.16 6.64
CA LEU A 261 -33.55 -29.82 7.79
C LEU A 261 -34.77 -30.67 7.39
N LYS A 262 -35.67 -30.11 6.57
CA LYS A 262 -36.85 -30.81 6.04
C LYS A 262 -36.45 -32.03 5.21
N PHE A 263 -35.41 -31.92 4.39
CA PHE A 263 -34.87 -33.02 3.60
C PHE A 263 -34.30 -34.13 4.48
N LEU A 264 -33.49 -33.78 5.49
CA LEU A 264 -32.91 -34.74 6.44
C LEU A 264 -33.99 -35.51 7.21
N ILE A 265 -35.05 -34.82 7.67
CA ILE A 265 -36.18 -35.45 8.37
C ILE A 265 -36.94 -36.43 7.46
N ARG A 266 -37.02 -36.16 6.14
CA ARG A 266 -37.73 -37.04 5.19
C ARG A 266 -36.96 -38.32 4.86
N VAL A 267 -35.63 -38.30 5.02
CA VAL A 267 -34.75 -39.42 4.69
C VAL A 267 -34.62 -40.42 5.85
N ILE A 268 -34.79 -39.96 7.09
CA ILE A 268 -34.78 -40.78 8.32
C ILE A 268 -36.14 -41.45 8.51
#